data_AF-A0A6A3A7P7-F1
#
_entry.id   AF-A0A6A3A7P7-F1
#
_cell.length_a   1.000
_cell.length_b   1.000
_cell.length_c   1.000
_cell.angle_alpha   90.00
_cell.angle_beta   90.00
_cell.angle_gamma   90.00
#
_symmetry.space_group_name_H-M   'P 1'
#
loop_
_entity.id
_entity.type
_entity.pdbx_description
1 polymer ?
#
loop_
_entity_poly.entity_id
_entity_poly.type
_entity_poly.pdbx_seq_one_letter_code
_entity_poly.pdbx_strand_id
1 'polypeptide(L)'
;MILEMLSKRIGPDEITYNSLISCLCRDGMVDEAIELLVDMGRSRIQPTVVSYNIVLLGLCKVHRIDDAIEVLAAVVEKGCRPNETSFD
;
A
#
# COMPACT_ATOMS: atom_id res chain seq x y z
N MET A 1 -8.78 -6.17 -13.03
CA MET A 1 -7.54 -5.41 -13.34
C MET A 1 -6.30 -6.30 -13.37
N ILE A 2 -5.84 -6.90 -12.25
CA ILE A 2 -4.63 -7.75 -12.26
C ILE A 2 -4.76 -8.94 -13.23
N LEU A 3 -5.91 -9.62 -13.25
CA LEU A 3 -6.19 -10.74 -14.16
C LEU A 3 -6.11 -10.35 -15.66
N GLU A 4 -6.44 -9.10 -16.01
CA GLU A 4 -6.34 -8.60 -17.39
C GLU A 4 -4.91 -8.21 -17.77
N MET A 5 -4.11 -7.73 -16.81
CA MET A 5 -2.69 -7.45 -17.03
C MET A 5 -1.88 -8.75 -17.18
N LEU A 6 -2.19 -9.73 -16.33
CA LEU A 6 -1.63 -11.08 -16.43
C LEU A 6 -1.98 -11.75 -17.77
N SER A 7 -3.20 -11.56 -18.28
CA SER A 7 -3.59 -12.10 -19.60
C SER A 7 -2.84 -11.43 -20.77
N LYS A 8 -2.45 -10.15 -20.61
CA LYS A 8 -1.63 -9.40 -21.58
C LYS A 8 -0.12 -9.62 -21.42
N ARG A 9 0.33 -10.47 -20.49
CA ARG A 9 1.75 -10.68 -20.11
C ARG A 9 2.47 -9.40 -19.67
N ILE A 10 1.74 -8.37 -19.29
CA ILE A 10 2.28 -7.17 -18.66
C ILE A 10 2.21 -7.45 -17.17
N GLY A 11 3.34 -7.79 -16.56
CA GLY A 11 3.40 -7.98 -15.12
C GLY A 11 3.00 -6.70 -14.41
N PRO A 12 2.21 -6.74 -13.33
CA PRO A 12 2.02 -5.57 -12.49
C PRO A 12 3.39 -5.07 -12.05
N ASP A 13 3.60 -3.75 -12.08
CA ASP A 13 4.80 -3.08 -11.57
C ASP A 13 4.46 -2.30 -10.29
N GLU A 14 5.44 -1.60 -9.72
CA GLU A 14 5.23 -0.77 -8.52
C GLU A 14 4.08 0.22 -8.71
N ILE A 15 4.01 0.87 -9.88
CA ILE A 15 2.99 1.87 -10.21
C ILE A 15 1.60 1.23 -10.22
N THR A 16 1.48 0.02 -10.77
CA THR A 16 0.24 -0.75 -10.83
C THR A 16 -0.27 -1.09 -9.43
N TYR A 17 0.59 -1.62 -8.57
CA TYR A 17 0.23 -1.92 -7.18
C TYR A 17 -0.20 -0.65 -6.43
N ASN A 18 0.60 0.42 -6.50
CA ASN A 18 0.28 1.68 -5.84
C ASN A 18 -1.05 2.27 -6.33
N SER A 19 -1.34 2.18 -7.63
CA SER A 19 -2.59 2.66 -8.21
C SER A 19 -3.80 1.88 -7.68
N LEU A 20 -3.69 0.55 -7.61
CA LEU A 20 -4.74 -0.33 -7.09
C LEU A 20 -5.00 -0.11 -5.60
N ILE A 21 -3.94 -0.09 -4.80
CA ILE A 21 -4.02 0.17 -3.35
C ILE A 21 -4.68 1.53 -3.10
N SER A 22 -4.32 2.56 -3.87
CA SER A 22 -4.90 3.91 -3.77
C SER A 22 -6.39 3.93 -4.10
N CYS A 23 -6.80 3.24 -5.17
CA CYS A 23 -8.23 3.12 -5.52
C CYS A 23 -9.03 2.44 -4.39
N LEU A 24 -8.53 1.33 -3.86
CA LEU A 24 -9.20 0.61 -2.76
C LEU A 24 -9.30 1.48 -1.50
N CYS A 25 -8.23 2.19 -1.13
CA CYS A 25 -8.25 3.12 0.00
C CYS A 25 -9.27 4.25 -0.18
N ARG A 26 -9.41 4.78 -1.40
CA ARG A 26 -10.40 5.83 -1.70
C ARG A 26 -11.84 5.32 -1.58
N ASP A 27 -12.05 4.06 -1.92
CA ASP A 27 -13.37 3.42 -1.86
C ASP A 27 -13.66 2.84 -0.46
N GLY A 28 -12.78 3.06 0.52
CA GLY A 28 -12.92 2.59 1.91
C GLY A 28 -12.58 1.12 2.12
N MET A 29 -12.14 0.42 1.07
CA MET A 29 -11.76 -1.00 1.04
C MET A 29 -10.32 -1.18 1.53
N VAL A 30 -10.06 -0.76 2.77
CA VAL A 30 -8.68 -0.70 3.31
C VAL A 30 -8.10 -2.08 3.63
N ASP A 31 -8.93 -3.09 3.91
CA ASP A 31 -8.45 -4.45 4.17
C ASP A 31 -7.87 -5.07 2.89
N GLU A 32 -8.57 -4.93 1.78
CA GLU A 32 -8.10 -5.36 0.46
C GLU A 32 -6.84 -4.59 0.03
N ALA A 33 -6.73 -3.31 0.41
CA ALA A 33 -5.54 -2.51 0.18
C ALA A 33 -4.32 -3.03 0.96
N ILE A 34 -4.51 -3.45 2.21
CA ILE A 34 -3.47 -4.09 3.03
C ILE A 34 -3.08 -5.45 2.46
N GLU A 35 -4.05 -6.26 2.02
CA GLU A 35 -3.77 -7.55 1.40
C GLU A 35 -2.90 -7.40 0.14
N LEU A 36 -3.19 -6.41 -0.71
CA LEU A 36 -2.35 -6.12 -1.88
C LEU A 36 -0.95 -5.64 -1.50
N LEU A 37 -0.82 -4.84 -0.43
CA LEU A 37 0.49 -4.42 0.08
C LEU A 37 1.31 -5.62 0.59
N VAL A 38 0.66 -6.59 1.24
CA VAL A 38 1.30 -7.84 1.68
C VAL A 38 1.66 -8.74 0.50
N ASP A 39 0.77 -8.86 -0.49
CA ASP A 39 1.02 -9.61 -1.73
C ASP A 39 2.21 -9.04 -2.49
N MET A 40 2.30 -7.71 -2.60
CA MET A 40 3.45 -7.01 -3.15
C MET A 40 4.75 -7.46 -2.45
N GLY A 41 4.80 -7.45 -1.11
CA GLY A 41 5.97 -7.94 -0.35
C GLY A 41 6.29 -9.44 -0.51
N ARG A 42 5.33 -10.27 -0.91
CA ARG A 42 5.54 -11.69 -1.24
C ARG A 42 5.97 -11.90 -2.70
N SER A 43 5.70 -10.92 -3.56
CA SER A 43 6.08 -10.90 -4.96
C SER A 43 7.57 -10.49 -5.13
N ARG A 44 8.03 -10.36 -6.39
CA ARG A 44 9.36 -9.80 -6.69
C ARG A 44 9.43 -8.27 -6.59
N ILE A 45 8.31 -7.61 -6.30
CA ILE A 45 8.18 -6.15 -6.31
C ILE A 45 8.02 -5.71 -4.87
N GLN A 46 9.03 -5.06 -4.30
CA GLN A 46 8.99 -4.67 -2.91
C GLN A 46 8.10 -3.45 -2.69
N PRO A 47 7.27 -3.42 -1.64
CA PRO A 47 6.57 -2.22 -1.21
C PRO A 47 7.55 -1.07 -0.97
N THR A 48 7.21 0.12 -1.45
CA THR A 48 8.01 1.32 -1.24
C THR A 48 7.34 2.23 -0.22
N VAL A 49 8.06 3.29 0.19
CA VAL A 49 7.50 4.32 1.08
C VAL A 49 6.19 4.89 0.52
N VAL A 50 6.07 5.00 -0.81
CA VAL A 50 4.83 5.43 -1.46
C VAL A 50 3.70 4.44 -1.21
N SER A 51 3.95 3.13 -1.38
CA SER A 51 2.95 2.08 -1.13
C SER A 51 2.42 2.13 0.31
N TYR A 52 3.31 2.29 1.28
CA TYR A 52 2.94 2.38 2.70
C TYR A 52 2.17 3.66 3.02
N ASN A 53 2.60 4.81 2.51
CA ASN A 53 1.93 6.10 2.75
C ASN A 53 0.50 6.10 2.21
N ILE A 54 0.24 5.42 1.09
CA ILE A 54 -1.12 5.27 0.54
C ILE A 54 -2.01 4.52 1.53
N VAL A 55 -1.56 3.39 2.07
CA VAL A 55 -2.33 2.59 3.05
C VAL A 55 -2.53 3.35 4.35
N LEU A 56 -1.49 4.01 4.87
CA LEU A 56 -1.59 4.84 6.07
C LEU A 56 -2.64 5.93 5.93
N LEU A 57 -2.64 6.65 4.80
CA LEU A 57 -3.63 7.68 4.52
C LEU A 57 -5.04 7.10 4.41
N GLY A 58 -5.19 5.92 3.78
CA GLY A 58 -6.45 5.19 3.69
C GLY A 58 -7.02 4.85 5.07
N LEU A 59 -6.20 4.23 5.93
CA LEU A 59 -6.57 3.86 7.29
C LEU A 59 -6.96 5.07 8.15
N CYS A 60 -6.20 6.17 8.07
CA CYS A 60 -6.55 7.41 8.74
C CYS A 60 -7.90 7.97 8.30
N LYS A 61 -8.22 7.92 7.00
CA LYS A 61 -9.51 8.40 6.44
C LYS A 61 -10.71 7.59 6.90
N VAL A 62 -10.54 6.29 7.15
CA VAL A 62 -11.60 5.41 7.68
C VAL A 62 -11.56 5.27 9.20
N HIS A 63 -10.79 6.13 9.89
CA HIS A 63 -10.63 6.15 11.35
C HIS A 63 -10.10 4.86 11.98
N ARG A 64 -9.34 4.05 11.22
CA ARG A 64 -8.65 2.84 11.71
C ARG A 64 -7.21 3.16 12.13
N ILE A 65 -7.09 3.98 13.17
CA ILE A 65 -5.80 4.56 13.60
C ILE A 65 -4.86 3.50 14.19
N ASP A 66 -5.40 2.53 14.93
CA ASP A 66 -4.59 1.45 15.53
C ASP A 66 -3.87 0.64 14.44
N ASP A 67 -4.58 0.26 13.38
CA ASP A 67 -3.99 -0.43 12.23
C ASP A 67 -2.96 0.44 11.50
N ALA A 68 -3.18 1.77 11.44
CA ALA A 68 -2.21 2.68 10.85
C ALA A 68 -0.89 2.69 11.65
N ILE A 69 -0.97 2.59 12.98
CA ILE A 69 0.21 2.48 13.86
C ILE A 69 0.94 1.15 13.60
N GLU A 70 0.21 0.05 13.45
CA GLU A 70 0.81 -1.26 13.14
C GLU A 70 1.54 -1.25 11.80
N VAL A 71 0.92 -0.67 10.77
CA VAL A 71 1.55 -0.51 9.44
C VAL A 71 2.80 0.36 9.56
N LEU A 72 2.76 1.47 10.31
CA LEU A 72 3.92 2.34 10.53
C LEU A 72 5.06 1.61 11.26
N ALA A 73 4.74 0.79 12.27
CA ALA A 73 5.73 0.00 12.99
C ALA A 73 6.43 -1.00 12.05
N ALA A 74 5.67 -1.68 11.19
CA ALA A 74 6.21 -2.60 10.19
C ALA A 74 7.13 -1.92 9.17
N VAL A 75 6.86 -0.65 8.83
CA VAL A 75 7.69 0.17 7.94
C VAL A 75 9.04 0.48 8.57
N VAL A 76 9.05 0.88 9.84
CA VAL A 76 10.26 1.17 10.60
C VAL A 76 11.12 -0.08 10.80
N GLU A 77 10.50 -1.22 11.14
CA GLU A 77 11.20 -2.50 11.32
C GLU A 77 11.87 -2.98 10.02
N LYS A 78 11.23 -2.78 8.87
CA LYS A 78 11.78 -3.12 7.55
C LYS A 78 12.84 -2.13 7.05
N GLY A 79 13.20 -1.11 7.83
CA GLY A 79 14.23 -0.13 7.49
C GLY A 79 13.79 0.88 6.41
N CYS A 80 12.53 0.85 5.99
CA CYS A 80 11.95 1.92 5.19
C CYS A 80 11.67 3.09 6.13
N ARG A 81 12.59 4.05 6.26
CA ARG A 81 12.29 5.25 7.06
C ARG A 81 11.09 5.97 6.44
N PRO A 82 9.96 6.15 7.16
CA PRO A 82 8.92 7.07 6.76
C PRO A 82 9.58 8.44 6.60
N ASN A 83 9.46 9.04 5.43
CA ASN A 83 9.96 10.39 5.20
C ASN A 83 9.12 11.40 5.99
N GLU A 84 9.85 12.27 6.68
CA GLU A 84 9.41 13.19 7.73
C GLU A 84 8.72 14.46 7.20
N THR A 85 7.97 14.37 6.10
CA THR A 85 7.35 15.55 5.47
C THR A 85 5.89 15.28 5.12
N SER A 86 5.00 15.81 5.95
CA SER A 86 3.89 16.71 5.54
C SER A 86 2.85 16.82 6.66
N PHE A 87 3.23 17.47 7.76
CA PHE A 87 2.31 18.31 8.53
C PHE A 87 2.81 19.75 8.36
N ASP A 88 2.32 20.41 7.32
CA ASP A 88 2.18 21.87 7.23
C ASP A 88 0.89 22.16 6.46
#